data_AF-A0A524NT57-F1
#
_entry.id   AF-A0A524NT57-F1
#
_cell.length_a   1.000
_cell.length_b   1.000
_cell.length_c   1.000
_cell.angle_alpha   90.00
_cell.angle_beta   90.00
_cell.angle_gamma   90.00
#
_symmetry.space_group_name_H-M   'P 1'
#
loop_
_entity.id
_entity.type
_entity.pdbx_description
1 polymer ?
#
loop_
_entity_poly.entity_id
_entity_poly.type
_entity_poly.pdbx_seq_one_letter_code
_entity_poly.pdbx_strand_id
1 'polypeptide(L)'
;MKLETKKILAACLEDCAHVAGIYNFCQVAQQLGYEYEFIGPAVKIPILIQKITQSSAQICAISYRLTPENGISYVKQLITAIKRNNLENRTYLIGGLPKFIEQVKEFQFFSGYFIGGESVLEIISTLPNELITESGKSVFSKNLIGRIQQKSPYPIIRAHFGLPSLDSTLEGITKLANSKVLDVISIAPDQPSQTWLQHPEHLKTLPQGVGGAPIRNQNDLEK
;
A
#
# COMPACT_ATOMS: atom_id res chain seq x y z
N MET A 1 9.28 -9.83 -18.36
CA MET A 1 10.61 -9.17 -18.43
C MET A 1 11.14 -9.14 -17.01
N LYS A 2 12.22 -9.86 -16.69
CA LYS A 2 12.83 -9.83 -15.35
C LYS A 2 13.27 -8.38 -15.08
N LEU A 3 12.94 -7.83 -13.91
CA LEU A 3 13.58 -6.59 -13.46
C LEU A 3 15.03 -6.94 -13.15
N GLU A 4 15.92 -6.76 -14.13
CA GLU A 4 17.34 -7.13 -14.01
C GLU A 4 18.05 -6.39 -12.87
N THR A 5 17.47 -5.30 -12.34
CA THR A 5 18.00 -4.56 -11.20
C THR A 5 16.90 -4.11 -10.24
N LYS A 6 16.86 -4.66 -9.03
CA LYS A 6 16.05 -4.15 -7.91
C LYS A 6 16.68 -2.90 -7.29
N LYS A 7 17.00 -1.87 -8.09
CA LYS A 7 17.63 -0.63 -7.61
C LYS A 7 16.65 0.55 -7.63
N ILE A 8 16.57 1.27 -6.52
CA ILE A 8 15.79 2.50 -6.34
C ILE A 8 16.74 3.68 -6.23
N LEU A 9 16.40 4.80 -6.88
CA LEU A 9 17.06 6.09 -6.67
C LEU A 9 16.07 7.01 -5.92
N ALA A 10 16.49 7.57 -4.80
CA ALA A 10 15.62 8.35 -3.92
C ALA A 10 16.18 9.75 -3.66
N ALA A 11 15.32 10.78 -3.70
CA ALA A 11 15.72 12.16 -3.42
C ALA A 11 14.58 13.01 -2.86
N CYS A 12 14.91 14.00 -2.02
CA CYS A 12 13.97 15.08 -1.72
C CYS A 12 14.20 16.24 -2.68
N LEU A 13 13.13 16.72 -3.30
CA LEU A 13 13.18 17.66 -4.40
C LEU A 13 13.46 19.09 -3.92
N GLU A 14 14.39 19.76 -4.60
CA GLU A 14 14.64 21.20 -4.57
C GLU A 14 14.97 21.82 -3.21
N ASP A 15 13.99 22.38 -2.49
CA ASP A 15 14.14 23.04 -1.19
C ASP A 15 13.64 22.15 -0.04
N CYS A 16 13.18 20.92 -0.33
CA CYS A 16 12.68 20.01 0.67
C CYS A 16 13.81 19.33 1.47
N ALA A 17 13.93 19.67 2.75
CA ALA A 17 14.85 19.03 3.71
C ALA A 17 14.25 17.84 4.48
N HIS A 18 12.97 17.50 4.25
CA HIS A 18 12.27 16.45 4.99
C HIS A 18 12.60 15.06 4.43
N VAL A 19 13.39 14.29 5.17
CA VAL A 19 13.92 12.99 4.71
C VAL A 19 13.25 11.76 5.35
N ALA A 20 12.58 11.91 6.50
CA ALA A 20 12.09 10.78 7.28
C ALA A 20 11.18 9.80 6.50
N GLY A 21 10.20 10.34 5.75
CA GLY A 21 9.26 9.52 4.99
C GLY A 21 9.92 8.73 3.86
N ILE A 22 10.81 9.36 3.09
CA ILE A 22 11.49 8.71 1.97
C ILE A 22 12.53 7.69 2.46
N TYR A 23 13.19 7.94 3.60
CA TYR A 23 14.05 6.94 4.23
C TYR A 23 13.25 5.72 4.70
N ASN A 24 12.08 5.93 5.33
CA ASN A 24 11.22 4.81 5.73
C ASN A 24 10.79 3.96 4.52
N PHE A 25 10.40 4.60 3.42
CA PHE A 25 10.13 3.90 2.15
C PHE A 25 11.33 3.06 1.68
N CYS A 26 12.53 3.64 1.67
CA CYS A 26 13.76 2.95 1.25
C CYS A 26 14.07 1.75 2.17
N GLN A 27 13.86 1.89 3.48
CA GLN A 27 14.06 0.81 4.45
C GLN A 27 13.08 -0.35 4.23
N VAL A 28 11.80 -0.04 3.98
CA VAL A 28 10.80 -1.07 3.62
C VAL A 28 11.20 -1.78 2.32
N ALA A 29 11.59 -1.03 1.30
CA ALA A 29 12.04 -1.61 0.03
C ALA A 29 13.30 -2.48 0.21
N GLN A 30 14.24 -2.05 1.05
CA GLN A 30 15.45 -2.80 1.35
C GLN A 30 15.15 -4.16 1.97
N GLN A 31 14.16 -4.23 2.87
CA GLN A 31 13.73 -5.49 3.48
C GLN A 31 13.08 -6.45 2.45
N LEU A 32 12.60 -5.95 1.31
CA LEU A 32 12.14 -6.74 0.17
C LEU A 32 13.25 -7.13 -0.82
N GLY A 33 14.50 -6.79 -0.50
CA GLY A 33 15.66 -7.07 -1.34
C GLY A 33 15.88 -6.04 -2.46
N TYR A 34 15.33 -4.83 -2.35
CA TYR A 34 15.76 -3.71 -3.19
C TYR A 34 17.03 -3.08 -2.64
N GLU A 35 17.96 -2.77 -3.53
CA GLU A 35 19.02 -1.81 -3.26
C GLU A 35 18.48 -0.40 -3.44
N TYR A 36 18.97 0.56 -2.67
CA TYR A 36 18.62 1.96 -2.87
C TYR A 36 19.84 2.87 -2.78
N GLU A 37 19.84 3.94 -3.58
CA GLU A 37 20.73 5.07 -3.47
C GLU A 37 19.90 6.30 -3.08
N PHE A 38 20.12 6.83 -1.87
CA PHE A 38 19.49 8.07 -1.45
C PHE A 38 20.45 9.24 -1.71
N ILE A 39 20.08 10.10 -2.66
CA ILE A 39 20.90 11.24 -3.09
C ILE A 39 21.03 12.27 -1.97
N GLY A 40 19.95 12.49 -1.21
CA GLY A 40 19.92 13.44 -0.11
C GLY A 40 18.69 14.36 -0.08
N PRO A 41 18.69 15.32 0.86
CA PRO A 41 17.74 16.43 0.89
C PRO A 41 18.06 17.49 -0.18
N ALA A 42 17.09 18.35 -0.48
CA ALA A 42 17.25 19.56 -1.28
C ALA A 42 17.98 19.36 -2.63
N VAL A 43 17.67 18.27 -3.32
CA VAL A 43 18.32 17.87 -4.56
C VAL A 43 17.75 18.68 -5.73
N LYS A 44 18.62 19.43 -6.39
CA LYS A 44 18.26 20.22 -7.58
C LYS A 44 17.88 19.32 -8.76
N ILE A 45 16.85 19.71 -9.52
CA ILE A 45 16.36 18.95 -10.68
C ILE A 45 17.50 18.58 -11.65
N PRO A 46 18.43 19.47 -12.03
CA PRO A 46 19.55 19.08 -12.91
C PRO A 46 20.43 17.96 -12.33
N ILE A 47 20.69 18.00 -11.01
CA ILE A 47 21.47 16.97 -10.31
C ILE A 47 20.69 15.65 -10.28
N LEU A 48 19.38 15.72 -9.98
CA LEU A 48 18.51 14.54 -9.99
C LEU A 48 18.47 13.88 -11.37
N ILE A 49 18.28 14.66 -12.44
CA ILE A 49 18.29 14.16 -13.82
C ILE A 49 19.64 13.51 -14.15
N GLN A 50 20.76 14.18 -13.81
CA GLN A 50 22.09 13.61 -14.01
C GLN A 50 22.25 12.25 -13.31
N LYS A 51 21.81 12.16 -12.05
CA LYS A 51 21.85 10.92 -11.26
C LYS A 51 20.94 9.84 -11.83
N ILE A 52 19.74 10.17 -12.33
CA ILE A 52 18.85 9.21 -12.99
C ILE A 52 19.51 8.67 -14.25
N THR A 53 20.13 9.53 -15.07
CA THR A 53 20.82 9.14 -16.30
C THR A 53 22.00 8.20 -16.03
N GLN A 54 22.77 8.45 -14.97
CA GLN A 54 23.93 7.65 -14.59
C GLN A 54 23.57 6.35 -13.84
N SER A 55 22.33 6.22 -13.38
CA SER A 55 21.89 5.10 -12.55
C SER A 55 21.15 4.04 -13.38
N SER A 56 21.38 2.77 -13.04
CA SER A 56 20.60 1.63 -13.51
C SER A 56 19.24 1.49 -12.82
N ALA A 57 18.93 2.36 -11.85
CA ALA A 57 17.68 2.31 -11.10
C ALA A 57 16.45 2.38 -12.03
N GLN A 58 15.54 1.42 -11.83
CA GLN A 58 14.27 1.33 -12.56
C GLN A 58 13.14 2.08 -11.84
N ILE A 59 13.35 2.42 -10.57
CA ILE A 59 12.39 3.15 -9.74
C ILE A 59 13.05 4.42 -9.23
N CYS A 60 12.39 5.56 -9.43
CA CYS A 60 12.79 6.86 -8.92
C CYS A 60 11.76 7.34 -7.89
N ALA A 61 12.14 7.39 -6.62
CA ALA A 61 11.29 7.86 -5.52
C ALA A 61 11.61 9.32 -5.19
N ILE A 62 10.60 10.18 -5.20
CA ILE A 62 10.77 11.63 -5.06
C ILE A 62 9.90 12.12 -3.90
N SER A 63 10.46 12.94 -3.03
CA SER A 63 9.75 13.49 -1.87
C SER A 63 9.74 15.01 -1.86
N TYR A 64 8.58 15.61 -1.61
CA TYR A 64 8.42 17.04 -1.43
C TYR A 64 7.32 17.34 -0.40
N ARG A 65 7.67 17.90 0.76
CA ARG A 65 6.75 18.13 1.90
C ARG A 65 6.57 19.59 2.31
N LEU A 66 6.93 20.53 1.45
CA LEU A 66 6.71 21.96 1.70
C LEU A 66 5.39 22.42 1.06
N THR A 67 5.27 23.72 0.77
CA THR A 67 4.04 24.32 0.24
C THR A 67 3.73 23.82 -1.18
N PRO A 68 2.46 23.51 -1.49
CA PRO A 68 2.06 22.99 -2.80
C PRO A 68 2.46 23.89 -3.97
N GLU A 69 2.37 25.21 -3.82
CA GLU A 69 2.55 26.18 -4.91
C GLU A 69 3.94 26.04 -5.56
N ASN A 70 4.99 26.01 -4.73
CA ASN A 70 6.36 25.78 -5.18
C ASN A 70 6.55 24.35 -5.69
N GLY A 71 6.00 23.37 -4.96
CA GLY A 71 6.11 21.96 -5.30
C GLY A 71 5.57 21.64 -6.69
N ILE A 72 4.42 22.19 -7.06
CA ILE A 72 3.81 21.97 -8.37
C ILE A 72 4.65 22.55 -9.50
N SER A 73 5.26 23.72 -9.28
CA SER A 73 6.22 24.29 -10.23
C SER A 73 7.42 23.35 -10.43
N TYR A 74 7.97 22.81 -9.34
CA TYR A 74 9.09 21.86 -9.41
C TYR A 74 8.72 20.54 -10.08
N VAL A 75 7.52 20.00 -9.80
CA VAL A 75 7.01 18.79 -10.47
C VAL A 75 6.87 19.00 -11.98
N LYS A 76 6.32 20.14 -12.42
CA LYS A 76 6.24 20.48 -13.85
C LYS A 76 7.62 20.52 -14.52
N GLN A 77 8.58 21.18 -13.86
CA GLN A 77 9.96 21.28 -14.34
C GLN A 77 10.64 19.91 -14.41
N LEU A 78 10.46 19.08 -13.38
CA LEU A 78 10.97 17.72 -13.31
C LEU A 78 10.42 16.84 -14.44
N ILE A 79 9.10 16.80 -14.63
CA ILE A 79 8.45 16.01 -15.71
C ILE A 79 8.99 16.46 -17.07
N THR A 80 9.08 17.77 -17.29
CA THR A 80 9.63 18.34 -18.52
C THR A 80 11.08 17.89 -18.74
N ALA A 81 11.90 17.91 -17.69
CA ALA A 81 13.29 17.50 -17.78
C ALA A 81 13.43 15.99 -18.02
N ILE A 82 12.59 15.14 -17.40
CA ILE A 82 12.56 13.70 -17.65
C ILE A 82 12.24 13.41 -19.13
N LYS A 83 11.19 14.05 -19.67
CA LYS A 83 10.78 13.92 -21.08
C LYS A 83 11.89 14.35 -22.04
N ARG A 84 12.48 15.52 -21.80
CA ARG A 84 13.57 16.06 -22.65
C ARG A 84 14.81 15.16 -22.69
N ASN A 85 15.06 14.40 -21.63
CA ASN A 85 16.20 13.48 -21.54
C ASN A 85 15.83 12.03 -21.89
N ASN A 86 14.60 11.76 -22.37
CA ASN A 86 14.10 10.43 -22.70
C ASN A 86 14.20 9.41 -21.54
N LEU A 87 13.93 9.85 -20.30
CA LEU A 87 14.07 9.03 -19.09
C LEU A 87 12.75 8.37 -18.64
N GLU A 88 11.69 8.44 -19.45
CA GLU A 88 10.33 7.97 -19.13
C GLU A 88 10.22 6.43 -18.99
N ASN A 89 11.24 5.68 -19.38
CA ASN A 89 11.28 4.22 -19.32
C ASN A 89 11.44 3.63 -17.89
N ARG A 90 11.10 4.40 -16.86
CA ARG A 90 11.28 4.08 -15.44
C ARG A 90 9.99 4.34 -14.67
N THR A 91 9.84 3.70 -13.51
CA THR A 91 8.74 3.95 -12.59
C THR A 91 9.06 5.16 -11.72
N TYR A 92 8.18 6.16 -11.72
CA TYR A 92 8.31 7.35 -10.87
C TYR A 92 7.28 7.32 -9.75
N LEU A 93 7.74 7.53 -8.51
CA LEU A 93 6.93 7.57 -7.30
C LEU A 93 7.08 8.94 -6.65
N ILE A 94 6.01 9.50 -6.07
CA ILE A 94 6.05 10.79 -5.41
C ILE A 94 5.37 10.79 -4.04
N GLY A 95 6.06 11.35 -3.05
CA GLY A 95 5.56 11.54 -1.69
C GLY A 95 5.51 13.01 -1.29
N GLY A 96 4.52 13.39 -0.48
CA GLY A 96 4.34 14.77 -0.05
C GLY A 96 3.21 14.99 0.94
N LEU A 97 2.79 16.25 1.12
CA LEU A 97 1.60 16.57 1.91
C LEU A 97 0.31 16.28 1.13
N PRO A 98 -0.83 15.98 1.80
CA PRO A 98 -2.08 15.61 1.12
C PRO A 98 -2.51 16.57 0.00
N LYS A 99 -2.55 17.89 0.28
CA LYS A 99 -2.95 18.92 -0.70
C LYS A 99 -2.01 18.99 -1.91
N PHE A 100 -0.71 18.78 -1.68
CA PHE A 100 0.27 18.76 -2.77
C PHE A 100 0.05 17.53 -3.65
N ILE A 101 -0.11 16.35 -3.06
CA ILE A 101 -0.31 15.10 -3.80
C ILE A 101 -1.61 15.10 -4.60
N GLU A 102 -2.69 15.70 -4.06
CA GLU A 102 -3.95 15.88 -4.78
C GLU A 102 -3.76 16.62 -6.11
N GLN A 103 -3.05 17.75 -6.08
CA GLN A 103 -2.72 18.52 -7.28
C GLN A 103 -1.74 17.78 -8.21
N VAL A 104 -0.77 17.04 -7.65
CA VAL A 104 0.19 16.28 -8.47
C VAL A 104 -0.47 15.13 -9.26
N LYS A 105 -1.59 14.58 -8.78
CA LYS A 105 -2.33 13.54 -9.50
C LYS A 105 -2.85 14.01 -10.86
N GLU A 106 -3.12 15.30 -11.03
CA GLU A 106 -3.58 15.89 -12.30
C GLU A 106 -2.57 15.70 -13.45
N PHE A 107 -1.27 15.55 -13.14
CA PHE A 107 -0.25 15.32 -14.17
C PHE A 107 -0.26 13.91 -14.76
N GLN A 108 -0.91 12.94 -14.09
CA GLN A 108 -0.98 11.54 -14.51
C GLN A 108 0.38 10.92 -14.91
N PHE A 109 1.47 11.35 -14.27
CA PHE A 109 2.83 10.95 -14.61
C PHE A 109 3.40 9.88 -13.67
N PHE A 110 3.03 9.92 -12.39
CA PHE A 110 3.59 9.04 -11.37
C PHE A 110 2.77 7.76 -11.24
N SER A 111 3.46 6.65 -10.97
CA SER A 111 2.82 5.34 -10.76
C SER A 111 2.36 5.11 -9.32
N GLY A 112 2.84 5.91 -8.36
CA GLY A 112 2.48 5.82 -6.95
C GLY A 112 2.61 7.15 -6.22
N TYR A 113 1.69 7.37 -5.27
CA TYR A 113 1.49 8.63 -4.57
C TYR A 113 1.42 8.38 -3.06
N PHE A 114 2.20 9.13 -2.28
CA PHE A 114 2.29 8.98 -0.82
C PHE A 114 2.00 10.30 -0.11
N ILE A 115 1.04 10.33 0.80
CA ILE A 115 0.65 11.49 1.62
C ILE A 115 1.21 11.43 3.05
N GLY A 116 1.73 10.27 3.46
CA GLY A 116 2.16 9.99 4.83
C GLY A 116 1.05 9.31 5.63
N GLY A 117 1.43 8.26 6.38
CA GLY A 117 0.49 7.42 7.13
C GLY A 117 0.15 6.11 6.41
N GLU A 118 0.78 5.83 5.27
CA GLU A 118 0.66 4.56 4.58
C GLU A 118 1.16 3.40 5.45
N SER A 119 0.41 2.31 5.42
CA SER A 119 0.85 1.04 5.97
C SER A 119 2.02 0.48 5.17
N VAL A 120 2.82 -0.39 5.79
CA VAL A 120 3.91 -1.12 5.12
C VAL A 120 3.39 -1.86 3.88
N LEU A 121 2.18 -2.44 3.95
CA LEU A 121 1.55 -3.12 2.82
C LEU A 121 1.28 -2.19 1.63
N GLU A 122 0.80 -0.98 1.89
CA GLU A 122 0.56 0.00 0.82
C GLU A 122 1.87 0.38 0.14
N ILE A 123 2.95 0.57 0.90
CA ILE A 123 4.29 0.79 0.34
C ILE A 123 4.71 -0.40 -0.53
N ILE A 124 4.63 -1.63 0.00
CA ILE A 124 5.01 -2.85 -0.73
C ILE A 124 4.20 -2.97 -2.04
N SER A 125 2.92 -2.64 -2.03
CA SER A 125 2.04 -2.76 -3.20
C SER A 125 2.43 -1.85 -4.37
N THR A 126 3.22 -0.80 -4.12
CA THR A 126 3.73 0.09 -5.17
C THR A 126 5.03 -0.40 -5.81
N LEU A 127 5.72 -1.34 -5.16
CA LEU A 127 6.95 -1.93 -5.67
C LEU A 127 6.60 -3.09 -6.62
N PRO A 128 7.19 -3.15 -7.83
CA PRO A 128 6.95 -4.26 -8.74
C PRO A 128 7.51 -5.55 -8.14
N ASN A 129 6.66 -6.34 -7.50
CA ASN A 129 7.05 -7.61 -6.93
C ASN A 129 6.81 -8.71 -7.97
N GLU A 130 7.74 -9.65 -8.15
CA GLU A 130 7.57 -10.80 -9.07
C GLU A 130 6.35 -11.66 -8.70
N LEU A 131 5.86 -11.53 -7.45
CA LEU A 131 4.69 -12.21 -6.92
C LEU A 131 3.35 -11.48 -7.16
N ILE A 132 3.38 -10.25 -7.68
CA ILE A 132 2.18 -9.44 -7.98
C ILE A 132 2.05 -9.33 -9.50
N THR A 133 1.79 -10.45 -10.15
CA THR A 133 1.34 -10.44 -11.54
C THR A 133 -0.14 -10.10 -11.61
N GLU A 134 -0.41 -9.06 -12.40
CA GLU A 134 -1.67 -8.66 -13.02
C GLU A 134 -2.55 -7.62 -12.31
N SER A 135 -2.76 -6.52 -13.05
CA SER A 135 -3.65 -5.38 -12.85
C SER A 135 -3.20 -4.30 -11.86
N GLY A 136 -2.84 -3.12 -12.38
CA GLY A 136 -2.35 -1.94 -11.66
C GLY A 136 -3.39 -1.22 -10.83
N LYS A 137 -4.07 -1.94 -9.95
CA LYS A 137 -4.76 -1.42 -8.76
C LYS A 137 -4.24 -2.25 -7.58
N SER A 138 -4.03 -1.66 -6.41
CA SER A 138 -3.58 -2.39 -5.22
C SER A 138 -4.66 -3.40 -4.77
N VAL A 139 -4.74 -4.54 -5.46
CA VAL A 139 -5.66 -5.62 -5.13
C VAL A 139 -4.97 -6.44 -4.06
N PHE A 140 -5.35 -6.17 -2.83
CA PHE A 140 -5.03 -7.05 -1.73
C PHE A 140 -5.51 -8.46 -2.06
N SER A 141 -4.66 -9.46 -1.84
CA SER A 141 -5.05 -10.85 -2.05
C SER A 141 -6.25 -11.19 -1.17
N LYS A 142 -7.22 -11.88 -1.76
CA LYS A 142 -8.43 -12.34 -1.07
C LYS A 142 -8.22 -13.64 -0.28
N ASN A 143 -7.02 -14.24 -0.37
CA ASN A 143 -6.69 -15.47 0.35
C ASN A 143 -5.46 -15.28 1.25
N LEU A 144 -5.36 -16.13 2.27
CA LEU A 144 -4.33 -16.04 3.31
C LEU A 144 -2.91 -16.18 2.72
N ILE A 145 -2.72 -17.15 1.82
CA ILE A 145 -1.40 -17.43 1.23
C ILE A 145 -0.89 -16.23 0.43
N GLY A 146 -1.73 -15.65 -0.42
CA GLY A 146 -1.37 -14.46 -1.18
C GLY A 146 -1.13 -13.24 -0.28
N ARG A 147 -1.84 -13.11 0.84
CA ARG A 147 -1.54 -12.05 1.84
C ARG A 147 -0.17 -12.24 2.48
N ILE A 148 0.20 -13.47 2.83
CA ILE A 148 1.52 -13.80 3.36
C ILE A 148 2.60 -13.47 2.32
N GLN A 149 2.40 -13.87 1.07
CA GLN A 149 3.34 -13.60 -0.02
C GLN A 149 3.49 -12.10 -0.30
N GLN A 150 2.38 -11.35 -0.29
CA GLN A 150 2.38 -9.89 -0.47
C GLN A 150 3.08 -9.14 0.67
N LYS A 151 3.02 -9.66 1.90
CA LYS A 151 3.59 -9.00 3.08
C LYS A 151 5.01 -9.46 3.44
N SER A 152 5.44 -10.60 2.91
CA SER A 152 6.77 -11.15 3.16
C SER A 152 7.88 -10.12 2.91
N PRO A 153 8.86 -9.95 3.81
CA PRO A 153 9.19 -10.82 4.96
C PRO A 153 8.45 -10.47 6.26
N TYR A 154 7.52 -9.52 6.25
CA TYR A 154 6.82 -9.11 7.46
C TYR A 154 5.68 -10.08 7.82
N PRO A 155 5.41 -10.30 9.12
CA PRO A 155 4.29 -11.13 9.55
C PRO A 155 2.95 -10.46 9.24
N ILE A 156 1.94 -11.27 8.97
CA ILE A 156 0.55 -10.81 8.90
C ILE A 156 -0.05 -10.69 10.31
N ILE A 157 -0.89 -9.68 10.50
CA ILE A 157 -1.69 -9.44 11.70
C ILE A 157 -3.10 -9.92 11.40
N ARG A 158 -3.54 -10.94 12.14
CA ARG A 158 -4.84 -11.58 11.99
C ARG A 158 -5.55 -11.60 13.34
N ALA A 159 -6.84 -11.30 13.33
CA ALA A 159 -7.70 -11.47 14.50
C ALA A 159 -9.04 -12.11 14.14
N HIS A 160 -9.63 -12.80 15.12
CA HIS A 160 -11.01 -13.27 15.03
C HIS A 160 -11.95 -12.17 15.49
N PHE A 161 -13.05 -11.95 14.77
CA PHE A 161 -14.04 -10.94 15.13
C PHE A 161 -15.46 -11.46 14.86
N GLY A 162 -16.33 -11.30 15.86
CA GLY A 162 -17.74 -11.67 15.79
C GLY A 162 -18.47 -11.09 17.00
N LEU A 163 -19.60 -10.43 16.75
CA LEU A 163 -20.48 -9.86 17.77
C LEU A 163 -21.81 -10.62 17.80
N PRO A 164 -22.62 -10.51 18.87
CA PRO A 164 -23.86 -11.28 19.02
C PRO A 164 -24.93 -11.08 17.92
N SER A 165 -24.73 -10.13 17.00
CA SER A 165 -25.55 -9.93 15.81
C SER A 165 -24.67 -9.94 14.56
N LEU A 166 -25.20 -10.47 13.46
CA LEU A 166 -24.54 -10.45 12.17
C LEU A 166 -24.35 -9.00 11.67
N ASP A 167 -25.36 -8.14 11.83
CA ASP A 167 -25.28 -6.74 11.39
C ASP A 167 -24.20 -5.97 12.16
N SER A 168 -24.17 -6.12 13.49
CA SER A 168 -23.12 -5.51 14.32
C SER A 168 -21.73 -6.07 13.97
N THR A 169 -21.66 -7.36 13.60
CA THR A 169 -20.41 -7.97 13.12
C THR A 169 -19.96 -7.31 11.82
N LEU A 170 -20.84 -7.12 10.84
CA LEU A 170 -20.54 -6.48 9.56
C LEU A 170 -20.10 -5.02 9.72
N GLU A 171 -20.79 -4.26 10.58
CA GLU A 171 -20.40 -2.87 10.93
C GLU A 171 -19.00 -2.83 11.56
N GLY A 172 -18.73 -3.74 12.50
CA GLY A 172 -17.43 -3.85 13.15
C GLY A 172 -16.31 -4.24 12.19
N ILE A 173 -16.56 -5.22 11.30
CA ILE A 173 -15.62 -5.61 10.23
C ILE A 173 -15.34 -4.42 9.31
N THR A 174 -16.38 -3.67 8.92
CA THR A 174 -16.23 -2.49 8.07
C THR A 174 -15.35 -1.44 8.74
N LYS A 175 -15.55 -1.17 10.04
CA LYS A 175 -14.71 -0.25 10.81
C LYS A 175 -13.26 -0.74 10.89
N LEU A 176 -13.04 -2.02 11.19
CA LEU A 176 -11.71 -2.62 11.26
C LEU A 176 -10.99 -2.57 9.90
N ALA A 177 -11.68 -2.93 8.82
CA ALA A 177 -11.14 -2.88 7.46
C ALA A 177 -10.75 -1.46 7.06
N ASN A 178 -11.61 -0.46 7.33
CA ASN A 178 -11.33 0.94 7.05
C ASN A 178 -10.15 1.49 7.86
N SER A 179 -9.94 0.98 9.09
CA SER A 179 -8.81 1.38 9.94
C SER A 179 -7.46 0.79 9.51
N LYS A 180 -7.46 -0.26 8.66
CA LYS A 180 -6.25 -0.95 8.16
C LYS A 180 -5.30 -1.50 9.25
N VAL A 181 -5.82 -1.77 10.45
CA VAL A 181 -5.03 -2.30 11.58
C VAL A 181 -4.83 -3.82 11.54
N LEU A 182 -5.62 -4.53 10.73
CA LEU A 182 -5.52 -5.98 10.50
C LEU A 182 -5.32 -6.28 9.01
N ASP A 183 -4.50 -7.28 8.70
CA ASP A 183 -4.32 -7.77 7.34
C ASP A 183 -5.40 -8.79 6.96
N VAL A 184 -5.85 -9.57 7.93
CA VAL A 184 -6.88 -10.61 7.78
C VAL A 184 -7.84 -10.55 8.97
N ILE A 185 -9.13 -10.46 8.67
CA ILE A 185 -10.20 -10.61 9.66
C ILE A 185 -10.81 -11.98 9.46
N SER A 186 -10.77 -12.83 10.48
CA SER A 186 -11.48 -14.11 10.48
C SER A 186 -12.79 -13.93 11.20
N ILE A 187 -13.90 -14.25 10.54
CA ILE A 187 -15.19 -14.27 11.23
C ILE A 187 -15.12 -15.23 12.41
N ALA A 188 -15.66 -14.82 13.55
CA ALA A 188 -15.79 -15.65 14.74
C ALA A 188 -17.26 -16.07 14.86
N PRO A 189 -17.65 -17.26 14.35
CA PRO A 189 -19.03 -17.72 14.46
C PRO A 189 -19.40 -17.93 15.92
N ASP A 190 -20.69 -17.83 16.25
CA ASP A 190 -21.16 -18.12 17.60
C ASP A 190 -21.04 -19.61 17.95
N GLN A 191 -21.13 -19.93 19.24
CA GLN A 191 -20.94 -21.29 19.74
C GLN A 191 -21.86 -22.32 19.04
N PRO A 192 -23.16 -22.04 18.82
CA PRO A 192 -24.03 -22.90 18.02
C PRO A 192 -23.54 -23.12 16.59
N SER A 193 -23.17 -22.05 15.86
CA SER A 193 -22.64 -22.15 14.49
C SER A 193 -21.39 -23.04 14.42
N GLN A 194 -20.50 -22.94 15.41
CA GLN A 194 -19.28 -23.74 15.47
C GLN A 194 -19.57 -25.22 15.79
N THR A 195 -20.49 -25.47 16.72
CA THR A 195 -20.80 -26.82 17.22
C THR A 195 -21.58 -27.64 16.20
N TRP A 196 -22.53 -27.01 15.51
CA TRP A 196 -23.47 -27.67 14.60
C TRP A 196 -23.23 -27.32 13.12
N LEU A 197 -21.98 -27.02 12.75
CA LEU A 197 -21.61 -26.64 11.37
C LEU A 197 -22.08 -27.65 10.32
N GLN A 198 -22.02 -28.95 10.63
CA GLN A 198 -22.45 -30.03 9.74
C GLN A 198 -23.91 -30.45 9.91
N HIS A 199 -24.63 -29.85 10.87
CA HIS A 199 -26.01 -30.18 11.23
C HIS A 199 -26.86 -28.91 11.40
N PRO A 200 -27.04 -28.12 10.32
CA PRO A 200 -27.72 -26.83 10.37
C PRO A 200 -29.20 -26.93 10.78
N GLU A 201 -29.82 -28.11 10.72
CA GLU A 201 -31.17 -28.40 11.21
C GLU A 201 -31.35 -28.05 12.70
N HIS A 202 -30.29 -28.13 13.50
CA HIS A 202 -30.32 -27.80 14.92
C HIS A 202 -30.18 -26.29 15.19
N LEU A 203 -29.68 -25.50 14.24
CA LEU A 203 -29.39 -24.08 14.47
C LEU A 203 -30.66 -23.22 14.68
N LYS A 204 -31.81 -23.65 14.13
CA LYS A 204 -33.07 -22.88 14.21
C LYS A 204 -33.65 -22.77 15.61
N THR A 205 -33.34 -23.72 16.49
CA THR A 205 -33.89 -23.79 17.85
C THR A 205 -32.91 -23.30 18.92
N LEU A 206 -31.69 -22.94 18.52
CA LEU A 206 -30.62 -22.55 19.44
C LEU A 206 -30.53 -21.03 19.60
N PRO A 207 -30.07 -20.54 20.78
CA PRO A 207 -29.82 -19.12 21.00
C PRO A 207 -28.85 -18.53 19.96
N GLN A 208 -29.03 -17.26 19.60
CA GLN A 208 -28.16 -16.56 18.66
C GLN A 208 -27.14 -15.68 19.38
N GLY A 209 -25.96 -15.54 18.79
CA GLY A 209 -24.96 -14.55 19.20
C GLY A 209 -24.13 -14.94 20.41
N VAL A 210 -24.24 -16.19 20.88
CA VAL A 210 -23.53 -16.66 22.08
C VAL A 210 -22.05 -16.82 21.76
N GLY A 211 -21.25 -15.84 22.17
CA GLY A 211 -19.79 -15.86 22.02
C GLY A 211 -19.28 -15.54 20.60
N GLY A 212 -20.13 -15.08 19.68
CA GLY A 212 -19.71 -14.74 18.31
C GLY A 212 -20.85 -14.32 17.39
N ALA A 213 -20.56 -14.29 16.09
CA ALA A 213 -21.50 -13.94 15.03
C ALA A 213 -22.46 -15.10 14.72
N PRO A 214 -23.79 -14.89 14.75
CA PRO A 214 -24.75 -15.94 14.42
C PRO A 214 -24.80 -16.19 12.91
N ILE A 215 -24.09 -17.22 12.43
CA ILE A 215 -24.13 -17.67 11.03
C ILE A 215 -25.12 -18.84 10.93
N ARG A 216 -26.19 -18.69 10.15
CA ARG A 216 -27.30 -19.66 10.13
C ARG A 216 -27.50 -20.31 8.79
N ASN A 217 -27.05 -19.67 7.71
CA ASN A 217 -27.17 -20.19 6.36
C ASN A 217 -26.05 -19.64 5.47
N GLN A 218 -25.98 -20.14 4.23
CA GLN A 218 -24.99 -19.70 3.25
C GLN A 218 -25.10 -18.21 2.92
N ASN A 219 -26.32 -17.64 2.84
CA ASN A 219 -26.51 -16.23 2.50
C ASN A 219 -25.85 -15.31 3.53
N ASP A 220 -25.72 -15.74 4.78
CA ASP A 220 -25.02 -14.96 5.82
C ASP A 220 -23.51 -14.80 5.51
N LEU A 221 -22.92 -15.70 4.72
CA LEU A 221 -21.52 -15.66 4.29
C LEU A 221 -21.31 -14.94 2.94
N GLU A 222 -22.39 -14.65 2.22
CA GLU A 222 -22.37 -13.97 0.92
C GLU A 222 -22.57 -12.45 1.05
N LYS A 223 -22.88 -11.96 2.27
CA LYS A 223 -22.96 -10.54 2.63
C LYS A 223 -21.56 -9.91 2.74
#